data_AF-A0A4P0A6C3-F1
#
_entry.id   AF-A0A4P0A6C3-F1
#
_cell.length_a   1.000
_cell.length_b   1.000
_cell.length_c   1.000
_cell.angle_alpha   90.00
_cell.angle_beta   90.00
_cell.angle_gamma   90.00
#
_symmetry.space_group_name_H-M   'P 1'
#
loop_
_entity.id
_entity.type
_entity.pdbx_description
1 polymer ?
#
loop_
_entity_poly.entity_id
_entity_poly.type
_entity_poly.pdbx_seq_one_letter_code
_entity_poly.pdbx_strand_id
1 'polypeptide(L)' 'MIYDKIKAIASEKGISIYKIEKDLDLGNGAISKWNISSPSAITLKSIAKYLNVRLEQLLEE' A
#
# COMPACT_ATOMS: atom_id res chain seq x y z
N MET A 1 3.93 -0.62 -11.35
CA MET A 1 2.56 -0.75 -10.79
C MET A 1 2.61 -0.54 -9.29
N ILE A 2 1.89 0.45 -8.75
CA ILE A 2 1.90 0.82 -7.32
C ILE A 2 1.63 -0.37 -6.39
N TYR A 3 0.65 -1.20 -6.74
CA TYR A 3 0.31 -2.40 -5.98
C TYR A 3 1.51 -3.36 -5.82
N ASP A 4 2.26 -3.57 -6.88
CA ASP A 4 3.39 -4.51 -6.89
C ASP A 4 4.55 -4.01 -6.01
N LYS A 5 4.84 -2.70 -6.05
CA LYS A 5 5.80 -2.07 -5.13
C LYS A 5 5.36 -2.18 -3.68
N ILE A 6 4.08 -1.88 -3.37
CA ILE A 6 3.55 -2.04 -2.01
C ILE A 6 3.69 -3.50 -1.56
N LYS A 7 3.35 -4.45 -2.44
CA LYS A 7 3.44 -5.89 -2.16
C LYS A 7 4.89 -6.32 -1.93
N ALA A 8 5.84 -5.84 -2.72
CA ALA A 8 7.26 -6.12 -2.54
C ALA A 8 7.77 -5.60 -1.19
N ILE A 9 7.55 -4.32 -0.88
CA ILE A 9 7.97 -3.71 0.40
C ILE A 9 7.29 -4.40 1.58
N ALA A 10 5.99 -4.67 1.47
CA ALA A 10 5.24 -5.36 2.52
C ALA A 10 5.81 -6.77 2.73
N SER A 11 6.07 -7.52 1.65
CA SER A 11 6.67 -8.85 1.72
C SER A 11 8.07 -8.81 2.33
N GLU A 12 8.89 -7.81 2.00
CA GLU A 12 10.23 -7.61 2.56
C GLU A 12 10.18 -7.37 4.08
N LYS A 13 9.13 -6.70 4.56
CA LYS A 13 8.84 -6.49 5.98
C LYS A 13 8.09 -7.64 6.66
N GLY A 14 7.75 -8.70 5.94
CA GLY A 14 6.94 -9.82 6.46
C GLY A 14 5.48 -9.45 6.74
N ILE A 15 4.98 -8.39 6.09
CA ILE A 15 3.63 -7.87 6.22
C ILE A 15 2.82 -8.27 4.97
N SER A 16 1.64 -8.84 5.15
CA SER A 16 0.73 -9.12 4.04
C SER A 16 -0.13 -7.89 3.72
N ILE A 17 -0.45 -7.69 2.43
CA ILE A 17 -1.39 -6.64 1.97
C ILE A 17 -2.70 -6.67 2.76
N TYR A 18 -3.28 -7.87 2.95
CA TYR A 18 -4.48 -8.07 3.77
C TYR A 18 -4.34 -7.52 5.19
N LYS A 19 -3.16 -7.65 5.80
CA LYS A 19 -2.91 -7.17 7.16
C LYS A 19 -2.89 -5.64 7.18
N ILE A 20 -2.29 -5.01 6.17
CA ILE A 20 -2.30 -3.55 6.00
C ILE A 20 -3.72 -3.04 5.78
N GLU A 21 -4.49 -3.72 4.93
CA GLU A 21 -5.90 -3.37 4.70
C GLU A 21 -6.70 -3.46 6.00
N LYS A 22 -6.50 -4.52 6.77
CA LYS A 22 -7.17 -4.70 8.05
C LYS A 22 -6.75 -3.68 9.11
N ASP A 23 -5.47 -3.34 9.19
CA ASP A 23 -4.93 -2.40 10.18
C ASP A 23 -5.35 -0.96 9.88
N LEU A 24 -5.47 -0.62 8.59
CA LEU A 24 -5.89 0.69 8.11
C LEU A 24 -7.40 0.81 7.88
N ASP A 25 -8.18 -0.20 8.29
CA ASP A 25 -9.63 -0.30 8.06
C ASP A 25 -10.02 -0.05 6.60
N LEU A 26 -9.18 -0.52 5.67
CA LEU A 26 -9.45 -0.48 4.26
C LEU A 26 -10.34 -1.64 3.88
N GLY A 27 -11.36 -1.34 3.07
CA GLY A 27 -12.20 -2.36 2.47
C GLY A 27 -11.36 -3.39 1.73
N ASN A 28 -11.75 -4.66 1.85
CA ASN A 28 -11.02 -5.79 1.28
C ASN A 28 -10.73 -5.58 -0.22
N GLY A 29 -9.46 -5.58 -0.63
CA GLY A 29 -9.07 -5.31 -2.01
C GLY A 29 -9.07 -3.83 -2.42
N ALA A 30 -8.97 -2.89 -1.47
CA ALA A 30 -8.70 -1.49 -1.75
C ALA A 30 -7.35 -1.32 -2.43
N ILE A 31 -6.29 -1.98 -1.93
CA ILE A 31 -4.93 -1.85 -2.46
C ILE A 31 -4.80 -2.54 -3.82
N SER A 32 -5.50 -3.66 -4.04
CA SER A 32 -5.49 -4.35 -5.34
C SER A 32 -6.17 -3.52 -6.44
N LYS A 33 -7.18 -2.72 -6.08
CA LYS A 33 -7.81 -1.76 -7.00
C LYS A 33 -6.90 -0.59 -7.38
N TRP A 34 -5.80 -0.34 -6.66
CA TRP A 34 -4.89 0.77 -6.99
C TRP A 34 -4.10 0.58 -8.29
N ASN A 35 -4.15 -0.63 -8.83
CA ASN A 35 -3.64 -0.88 -10.17
C ASN A 35 -4.55 -0.29 -11.28
N ILE A 36 -5.82 -0.03 -10.94
CA ILE A 36 -6.88 0.35 -11.88
C ILE A 36 -7.46 1.73 -11.52
N SER A 37 -7.43 2.11 -10.25
CA SER A 37 -7.96 3.36 -9.71
C SER A 37 -6.84 4.11 -8.99
N SER A 38 -6.81 5.43 -9.09
CA SER A 38 -5.81 6.22 -8.37
C SER A 38 -5.92 6.01 -6.85
N PRO A 39 -4.80 5.78 -6.15
CA PRO A 39 -4.82 5.69 -4.70
C PRO A 39 -5.27 7.00 -4.07
N SER A 40 -6.02 6.92 -2.98
CA SER A 40 -6.25 8.11 -2.15
C SER A 40 -4.94 8.49 -1.46
N ALA A 41 -4.53 9.74 -1.58
CA ALA A 41 -3.30 10.25 -0.96
C ALA A 41 -3.28 10.01 0.57
N ILE A 42 -4.46 10.00 1.21
CA ILE A 42 -4.62 9.70 2.64
C ILE A 42 -4.20 8.26 2.92
N THR A 43 -4.81 7.31 2.22
CA THR A 43 -4.53 5.89 2.41
C THR A 43 -3.08 5.55 2.06
N LEU A 44 -2.58 6.09 0.95
CA LEU A 44 -1.20 5.86 0.51
C LEU A 44 -0.22 6.36 1.58
N LYS A 45 -0.49 7.52 2.19
CA LYS A 45 0.32 8.08 3.27
C LYS A 45 0.25 7.23 4.54
N SER A 46 -0.92 6.70 4.88
CA SER A 46 -1.07 5.77 6.01
C SER A 46 -0.29 4.47 5.77
N ILE A 47 -0.38 3.89 4.58
CA ILE A 47 0.37 2.70 4.16
C ILE A 47 1.87 2.97 4.22
N ALA A 48 2.34 4.06 3.63
CA ALA A 48 3.76 4.46 3.64
C ALA A 48 4.27 4.65 5.08
N LYS A 49 3.47 5.30 5.94
CA LYS A 49 3.80 5.46 7.36
C LYS A 49 3.84 4.13 8.10
N TYR A 50 2.89 3.23 7.84
CA TYR A 50 2.80 1.89 8.43
C TYR A 50 3.98 1.01 8.02
N LEU A 51 4.32 1.02 6.74
CA LEU A 51 5.49 0.34 6.19
C LEU A 51 6.80 1.06 6.51
N ASN A 52 6.77 2.25 7.14
CA ASN A 52 7.93 3.08 7.43
C ASN A 52 8.80 3.33 6.18
N VAL A 53 8.15 3.67 5.08
CA VAL A 53 8.77 4.00 3.78
C VAL A 53 8.24 5.34 3.28
N ARG A 54 8.96 5.94 2.33
CA ARG A 54 8.53 7.20 1.72
C ARG A 54 7.45 6.95 0.68
N LEU A 55 6.45 7.83 0.65
CA LEU A 55 5.37 7.81 -0.34
C LEU A 55 5.92 7.82 -1.77
N GLU A 56 6.99 8.58 -1.97
CA GLU A 56 7.74 8.73 -3.22
C GLU A 56 8.22 7.37 -3.73
N GLN A 57 8.70 6.49 -2.86
CA GLN A 57 9.14 5.15 -3.27
C GLN A 57 8.00 4.22 -3.68
N LEU A 58 6.77 4.50 -3.23
CA LEU A 58 5.59 3.78 -3.69
C LEU A 58 5.09 4.34 -5.04
N LEU A 59 5.24 5.64 -5.26
CA LEU A 59 4.75 6.38 -6.43
C LEU A 59 5.73 6.44 -7.60
N GLU A 60 7.03 6.23 -7.36
CA GLU A 60 8.03 6.16 -8.43
C GLU A 60 7.56 5.11 -9.45
N GLU A 61 7.69 5.36 -10.74
CA GLU A 61 7.38 4.38 -11.79
C GLU A 61 8.32 3.16 -11.72
#